data_AF-A0A163JSX7-F1
#
_entry.id   AF-A0A163JSX7-F1
#
_cell.length_a   1.000
_cell.length_b   1.000
_cell.length_c   1.000
_cell.angle_alpha   90.00
_cell.angle_beta   90.00
_cell.angle_gamma   90.00
#
_symmetry.space_group_name_H-M   'P 1'
#
loop_
_entity.id
_entity.type
_entity.pdbx_description
1 polymer ?
#
loop_
_entity_poly.entity_id
_entity_poly.type
_entity_poly.pdbx_seq_one_letter_code
_entity_poly.pdbx_strand_id
1 'polypeptide(L)'
;MTYGGTIQEYAPDRRNNVERFYGNVYNKHRTRRILGIMLARGRTSWCYGLMAILATPITMKSAGKLFALWQLVWTVRWYRRLAPRYDNWVQHQMIRRMDQLMSGKVWLMMDKEQGTVLGVARFDRQHHHQEGQIQVTAQGSQIELALVQTSIQFARQQDVNVITQAPPEIHNLDSFL
;
A
#
# COMPACT_ATOMS: atom_id res chain seq x y z
N MET A 1 -18.22 -17.87 0.96
CA MET A 1 -17.81 -17.49 -0.41
C MET A 1 -16.38 -17.96 -0.60
N THR A 2 -16.19 -19.07 -1.30
CA THR A 2 -14.87 -19.62 -1.65
C THR A 2 -14.28 -18.75 -2.76
N TYR A 3 -13.24 -17.97 -2.46
CA TYR A 3 -12.52 -17.20 -3.48
C TYR A 3 -11.84 -18.18 -4.44
N GLY A 4 -12.42 -18.37 -5.62
CA GLY A 4 -11.95 -19.30 -6.65
C GLY A 4 -10.75 -18.77 -7.43
N GLY A 5 -9.70 -18.29 -6.77
CA GLY A 5 -8.51 -17.80 -7.45
C GLY A 5 -7.59 -18.92 -7.91
N THR A 6 -6.96 -18.78 -9.08
CA THR A 6 -5.87 -19.66 -9.52
C THR A 6 -4.53 -19.05 -9.21
N ILE A 7 -3.67 -19.83 -8.54
CA ILE A 7 -2.27 -19.48 -8.31
C ILE A 7 -1.49 -19.89 -9.55
N GLN A 8 -0.77 -18.95 -10.14
CA GLN A 8 0.06 -19.17 -11.33
C GLN A 8 1.43 -18.53 -11.11
N GLU A 9 2.46 -19.13 -11.69
CA GLU A 9 3.79 -18.51 -11.72
C GLU A 9 3.76 -17.23 -12.57
N TYR A 10 4.55 -16.25 -12.15
CA TYR A 10 4.66 -14.98 -12.84
C TYR A 10 5.22 -15.18 -14.26
N ALA A 11 4.55 -14.57 -15.23
CA ALA A 11 5.01 -14.49 -16.61
C ALA A 11 5.11 -13.00 -17.03
N PRO A 12 6.14 -12.63 -17.83
CA PRO A 12 6.43 -11.23 -18.17
C PRO A 12 5.31 -10.52 -18.93
N ASP A 13 4.47 -11.27 -19.63
CA ASP A 13 3.24 -10.79 -20.29
C ASP A 13 2.22 -10.19 -19.31
N ARG A 14 2.29 -10.54 -18.02
CA ARG A 14 1.33 -10.09 -16.99
C ARG A 14 1.80 -8.89 -16.17
N ARG A 15 2.89 -8.24 -16.56
CA ARG A 15 3.43 -7.04 -15.89
C ARG A 15 2.35 -5.98 -15.63
N ASN A 16 1.52 -5.66 -16.64
CA ASN A 16 0.49 -4.64 -16.53
C ASN A 16 -0.58 -4.95 -15.46
N ASN A 17 -0.90 -6.23 -15.25
CA ASN A 17 -1.90 -6.63 -14.25
C ASN A 17 -1.33 -6.51 -12.82
N VAL A 18 -0.05 -6.84 -12.65
CA VAL A 18 0.67 -6.65 -11.40
C VAL A 18 0.85 -5.16 -11.10
N GLU A 19 1.13 -4.33 -12.11
CA GLU A 19 1.17 -2.87 -11.98
C GLU A 19 -0.17 -2.32 -11.48
N ARG A 20 -1.28 -2.72 -12.11
CA ARG A 20 -2.61 -2.30 -11.65
C ARG A 20 -2.89 -2.75 -10.21
N PHE A 21 -2.51 -3.96 -9.84
CA PHE A 21 -2.69 -4.46 -8.47
C PHE A 21 -1.94 -3.61 -7.45
N TYR A 22 -0.64 -3.36 -7.65
CA TYR A 22 0.12 -2.50 -6.76
C TYR A 22 -0.43 -1.08 -6.74
N GLY A 23 -0.78 -0.51 -7.90
CA GLY A 23 -1.44 0.79 -7.98
C GLY A 23 -2.69 0.86 -7.10
N ASN A 24 -3.54 -0.17 -7.15
CA ASN A 24 -4.75 -0.25 -6.31
C ASN A 24 -4.41 -0.39 -4.81
N VAL A 25 -3.46 -1.25 -4.45
CA VAL A 25 -3.02 -1.44 -3.05
C VAL A 25 -2.45 -0.15 -2.46
N TYR A 26 -1.61 0.57 -3.21
CA TYR A 26 -1.04 1.85 -2.78
C TYR A 26 -2.09 2.97 -2.73
N ASN A 27 -3.05 2.97 -3.67
CA ASN A 27 -4.11 3.98 -3.72
C ASN A 27 -5.17 3.79 -2.64
N LYS A 28 -5.42 2.57 -2.15
CA LYS A 28 -6.44 2.27 -1.14
C LYS A 28 -6.33 3.12 0.12
N HIS A 29 -5.12 3.53 0.50
CA HIS A 29 -4.86 4.37 1.68
C HIS A 29 -4.27 5.74 1.34
N ARG A 30 -4.38 6.19 0.08
CA ARG A 30 -3.80 7.46 -0.41
C ARG A 30 -4.22 8.65 0.43
N THR A 31 -5.52 8.90 0.57
CA THR A 31 -6.04 10.06 1.31
C THR A 31 -5.62 10.03 2.77
N ARG A 32 -5.73 8.86 3.43
CA ARG A 32 -5.35 8.70 4.84
C ARG A 32 -3.84 8.89 5.05
N ARG A 33 -2.99 8.43 4.13
CA ARG A 33 -1.54 8.61 4.21
C ARG A 33 -1.12 10.05 3.93
N ILE A 34 -1.69 10.70 2.92
CA ILE A 34 -1.42 12.12 2.66
C ILE A 34 -1.84 12.96 3.88
N LEU A 35 -3.01 12.68 4.47
CA LEU A 35 -3.45 13.30 5.72
C LEU A 35 -2.52 12.96 6.89
N GLY A 36 -2.04 11.72 7.00
CA GLY A 36 -1.06 11.29 8.00
C GLY A 36 0.26 12.07 7.89
N ILE A 37 0.81 12.23 6.68
CA ILE A 37 1.99 13.07 6.41
C ILE A 37 1.71 14.52 6.80
N MET A 38 0.53 15.05 6.45
CA MET A 38 0.12 16.41 6.80
C MET A 38 0.05 16.61 8.32
N LEU A 39 -0.47 15.62 9.06
CA LEU A 39 -0.60 15.65 10.52
C LEU A 39 0.77 15.49 11.21
N ALA A 40 1.62 14.57 10.73
CA ALA A 40 2.94 14.31 11.29
C ALA A 40 3.91 15.48 11.08
N ARG A 41 3.81 16.20 9.94
CA ARG A 41 4.59 17.42 9.65
C ARG A 41 4.07 18.65 10.41
N GLY A 42 3.27 18.43 11.45
CA GLY A 42 2.45 19.40 12.14
C GLY A 42 3.20 20.63 12.65
N ARG A 43 3.11 21.72 11.89
CA ARG A 43 3.06 23.07 12.46
C ARG A 43 1.70 23.20 13.17
N THR A 44 1.71 23.59 14.45
CA THR A 44 0.57 23.66 15.38
C THR A 44 -0.70 24.35 14.85
N SER A 45 -0.61 25.17 13.81
CA SER A 45 -1.72 25.90 13.19
C SER A 45 -2.83 25.01 12.58
N TRP A 46 -2.54 23.76 12.22
CA TRP A 46 -3.51 22.89 11.51
C TRP A 46 -4.51 22.17 12.43
N CYS A 47 -4.11 21.81 13.66
CA CYS A 47 -5.03 21.24 14.65
C CYS A 47 -6.17 22.22 14.97
N TYR A 48 -5.88 23.52 14.97
CA TYR A 48 -6.89 24.56 15.12
C TYR A 48 -7.88 24.64 13.95
N GLY A 49 -7.47 24.33 12.72
CA GLY A 49 -8.36 24.33 11.56
C GLY A 49 -9.39 23.20 11.57
N LEU A 50 -8.95 21.98 11.90
CA LEU A 50 -9.84 20.82 12.08
C LEU A 50 -10.74 20.98 13.31
N MET A 51 -10.19 21.47 14.42
CA MET A 51 -10.98 21.81 15.62
C MET A 51 -11.96 22.94 15.34
N ALA A 52 -11.61 23.95 14.53
CA ALA A 52 -12.55 25.01 14.15
C ALA A 52 -13.71 24.47 13.30
N ILE A 53 -13.44 23.55 12.35
CA ILE A 53 -14.49 22.88 11.58
C ILE A 53 -15.40 22.05 12.50
N LEU A 54 -14.83 21.28 13.44
CA LEU A 54 -15.61 20.49 14.40
C LEU A 54 -16.33 21.34 15.45
N ALA A 55 -15.81 22.53 15.77
CA ALA A 55 -16.41 23.48 16.70
C ALA A 55 -17.44 24.41 16.05
N THR A 56 -17.52 24.47 14.71
CA THR A 56 -18.45 25.35 13.99
C THR A 56 -19.94 25.19 14.34
N PRO A 57 -20.49 24.02 14.73
CA PRO A 57 -21.90 23.98 15.13
C PRO A 57 -22.15 24.58 16.52
N ILE A 58 -21.11 24.81 17.33
CA ILE A 58 -21.24 25.16 18.76
C ILE A 58 -21.01 26.65 19.01
N THR A 59 -20.20 27.34 18.20
CA THR A 59 -19.84 28.74 18.45
C THR A 59 -19.53 29.51 17.17
N MET A 60 -20.33 30.57 16.90
CA MET A 60 -19.93 31.89 16.37
C MET A 60 -20.66 32.47 15.15
N LYS A 61 -20.82 33.80 15.28
CA LYS A 61 -21.16 34.83 14.31
C LYS A 61 -20.27 34.81 13.05
N SER A 62 -20.66 35.57 12.03
CA SER A 62 -20.09 35.69 10.67
C SER A 62 -18.56 35.59 10.51
N ALA A 63 -17.76 36.04 11.48
CA ALA A 63 -16.29 35.96 11.45
C ALA A 63 -15.74 34.52 11.47
N GLY A 64 -16.39 33.58 12.18
CA GLY A 64 -15.97 32.18 12.22
C GLY A 64 -16.12 31.46 10.88
N LYS A 65 -17.13 31.86 10.08
CA LYS A 65 -17.39 31.30 8.75
C LYS A 65 -16.30 31.68 7.74
N LEU A 66 -15.82 32.92 7.79
CA LEU A 66 -14.74 33.39 6.91
C LEU A 66 -13.41 32.70 7.24
N PHE A 67 -13.12 32.50 8.53
CA PHE A 67 -11.91 31.77 8.93
C PHE A 67 -11.97 30.30 8.50
N ALA A 68 -13.11 29.63 8.68
CA ALA A 68 -13.31 28.25 8.22
C ALA A 68 -13.14 28.12 6.70
N LEU A 69 -13.70 29.05 5.91
CA LEU A 69 -13.51 29.09 4.45
C LEU A 69 -12.05 29.32 4.06
N TRP A 70 -11.34 30.23 4.72
CA TRP A 70 -9.93 30.49 4.47
C TRP A 70 -9.06 29.25 4.76
N GLN A 71 -9.37 28.53 5.84
CA GLN A 71 -8.70 27.26 6.18
C GLN A 71 -8.98 26.17 5.14
N LEU A 72 -10.21 26.07 4.63
CA LEU A 72 -10.55 25.14 3.55
C LEU A 72 -9.79 25.44 2.24
N VAL A 73 -9.64 26.71 1.88
CA VAL A 73 -8.83 27.09 0.71
C VAL A 73 -7.37 26.67 0.90
N TRP A 74 -6.84 26.81 2.12
CA TRP A 74 -5.45 26.45 2.43
C TRP A 74 -5.23 24.94 2.45
N THR A 75 -6.14 24.15 3.04
CA THR A 75 -6.07 22.67 3.03
C THR A 75 -6.12 22.15 1.59
N VAL A 76 -7.04 22.65 0.76
CA VAL A 76 -7.17 22.23 -0.65
C VAL A 76 -5.91 22.59 -1.45
N ARG A 77 -5.36 23.80 -1.26
CA ARG A 77 -4.13 24.22 -1.96
C ARG A 77 -2.92 23.37 -1.57
N TRP A 78 -2.80 23.00 -0.29
CA TRP A 78 -1.75 22.11 0.17
C TRP A 78 -1.93 20.68 -0.31
N TYR A 79 -3.16 20.15 -0.26
CA TYR A 79 -3.47 18.85 -0.83
C TYR A 79 -3.09 18.79 -2.31
N ARG A 80 -3.43 19.82 -3.09
CA ARG A 80 -3.06 19.90 -4.51
C ARG A 80 -1.56 19.97 -4.75
N ARG A 81 -0.78 20.51 -3.80
CA ARG A 81 0.69 20.55 -3.87
C ARG A 81 1.36 19.25 -3.43
N LEU A 82 0.78 18.56 -2.44
CA LEU A 82 1.32 17.32 -1.88
C LEU A 82 0.93 16.09 -2.70
N ALA A 83 -0.28 16.06 -3.26
CA ALA A 83 -0.77 14.97 -4.10
C ALA A 83 0.22 14.57 -5.21
N PRO A 84 0.72 15.47 -6.08
CA PRO A 84 1.65 15.08 -7.14
C PRO A 84 3.01 14.60 -6.62
N ARG A 85 3.49 15.14 -5.48
CA ARG A 85 4.74 14.67 -4.86
C ARG A 85 4.59 13.27 -4.29
N TYR A 86 3.46 12.99 -3.66
CA TYR A 86 3.12 11.66 -3.18
C TYR A 86 2.97 10.67 -4.33
N ASP A 87 2.27 11.05 -5.40
CA ASP A 87 2.06 10.18 -6.56
C ASP A 87 3.40 9.83 -7.24
N ASN A 88 4.29 10.81 -7.43
CA ASN A 88 5.64 10.56 -7.96
C ASN A 88 6.44 9.63 -7.05
N TRP A 89 6.42 9.84 -5.74
CA TRP A 89 7.14 8.97 -4.79
C TRP A 89 6.58 7.56 -4.78
N VAL A 90 5.26 7.40 -4.78
CA VAL A 90 4.60 6.09 -4.87
C VAL A 90 4.97 5.40 -6.16
N GLN A 91 4.97 6.10 -7.31
CA GLN A 91 5.41 5.53 -8.57
C GLN A 91 6.86 5.05 -8.50
N HIS A 92 7.78 5.83 -7.92
CA HIS A 92 9.17 5.40 -7.77
C HIS A 92 9.31 4.18 -6.85
N GLN A 93 8.58 4.15 -5.73
CA GLN A 93 8.56 2.99 -4.82
C GLN A 93 7.96 1.76 -5.49
N MET A 94 6.90 1.95 -6.27
CA MET A 94 6.22 0.89 -7.01
C MET A 94 7.14 0.31 -8.08
N ILE A 95 7.80 1.15 -8.89
CA ILE A 95 8.76 0.72 -9.91
C ILE A 95 9.92 -0.07 -9.26
N ARG A 96 10.52 0.47 -8.20
CA ARG A 96 11.62 -0.22 -7.49
C ARG A 96 11.19 -1.57 -6.92
N ARG A 97 10.02 -1.63 -6.27
CA ARG A 97 9.52 -2.88 -5.72
C ARG A 97 9.16 -3.86 -6.82
N MET A 98 8.61 -3.40 -7.93
CA MET A 98 8.34 -4.25 -9.08
C MET A 98 9.63 -4.82 -9.66
N ASP A 99 10.63 -3.99 -9.96
CA ASP A 99 11.91 -4.49 -10.47
C ASP A 99 12.55 -5.50 -9.51
N GLN A 100 12.46 -5.26 -8.20
CA GLN A 100 12.92 -6.22 -7.18
C GLN A 100 12.11 -7.51 -7.19
N LEU A 101 10.77 -7.44 -7.23
CA LEU A 101 9.90 -8.61 -7.24
C LEU A 101 10.15 -9.48 -8.47
N MET A 102 10.34 -8.84 -9.62
CA MET A 102 10.49 -9.47 -10.93
C MET A 102 11.84 -10.16 -11.13
N SER A 103 12.78 -9.96 -10.20
CA SER A 103 14.10 -10.61 -10.21
C SER A 103 14.11 -12.03 -9.64
N GLY A 104 13.01 -12.48 -9.00
CA GLY A 104 12.91 -13.78 -8.33
C GLY A 104 11.72 -14.63 -8.78
N LYS A 105 11.53 -15.77 -8.10
CA LYS A 105 10.32 -16.59 -8.31
C LYS A 105 9.12 -15.91 -7.65
N VAL A 106 8.15 -15.56 -8.48
CA VAL A 106 6.92 -14.86 -8.06
C VAL A 106 5.73 -15.70 -8.43
N TRP A 107 4.78 -15.81 -7.49
CA TRP A 107 3.47 -16.40 -7.72
C TRP A 107 2.40 -15.33 -7.61
N LEU A 108 1.45 -15.40 -8.53
CA LEU A 108 0.30 -14.53 -8.59
C LEU A 108 -0.94 -15.34 -8.29
N MET A 109 -1.79 -14.85 -7.39
CA MET A 109 -3.16 -15.33 -7.29
C MET A 109 -4.03 -14.44 -8.17
N MET A 110 -4.65 -15.02 -9.19
CA MET A 110 -5.58 -14.29 -10.06
C MET A 110 -7.01 -14.73 -9.81
N ASP A 111 -7.92 -13.77 -9.95
CA ASP A 111 -9.34 -14.05 -10.06
C ASP A 111 -9.65 -14.72 -11.40
N LYS A 112 -10.37 -15.84 -11.35
CA LYS A 112 -10.79 -16.58 -12.55
C LYS A 112 -11.83 -15.82 -13.38
N GLU A 113 -12.66 -15.01 -12.74
CA GLU A 113 -13.77 -14.33 -13.42
C GLU A 113 -13.33 -13.01 -14.05
N GLN A 114 -12.47 -12.27 -13.37
CA GLN A 114 -12.08 -10.91 -13.78
C GLN A 114 -10.69 -10.82 -14.39
N GLY A 115 -9.88 -11.90 -14.30
CA GLY A 115 -8.47 -11.87 -14.73
C GLY A 115 -7.62 -10.86 -13.95
N THR A 116 -8.10 -10.41 -12.78
CA THR A 116 -7.43 -9.43 -11.93
C THR A 116 -6.50 -10.15 -10.96
N VAL A 117 -5.36 -9.54 -10.64
CA VAL A 117 -4.45 -10.05 -9.62
C VAL A 117 -5.05 -9.72 -8.25
N LEU A 118 -5.25 -10.74 -7.42
CA LEU A 118 -5.79 -10.65 -6.05
C LEU A 118 -4.68 -10.61 -5.00
N GLY A 119 -3.52 -11.18 -5.33
CA GLY A 119 -2.34 -11.14 -4.48
C GLY A 119 -1.09 -11.63 -5.19
N VAL A 120 0.05 -11.24 -4.64
CA VAL A 120 1.39 -11.53 -5.13
C VAL A 120 2.19 -12.12 -3.98
N ALA A 121 2.82 -13.27 -4.19
CA ALA A 121 3.79 -13.86 -3.28
C ALA A 121 5.13 -13.96 -3.98
N ARG A 122 6.20 -13.50 -3.32
CA ARG A 122 7.58 -13.69 -3.76
C ARG A 122 8.27 -14.64 -2.82
N PHE A 123 9.04 -15.54 -3.39
CA PHE A 123 10.00 -16.34 -2.65
C PHE A 123 11.42 -15.93 -3.05
N ASP A 124 12.16 -15.46 -2.06
CA ASP A 124 13.57 -15.14 -2.20
C ASP A 124 14.38 -16.20 -1.44
N ARG A 125 15.28 -16.89 -2.14
CA ARG A 125 16.16 -17.89 -1.53
C ARG A 125 17.48 -17.21 -1.23
N GLN A 126 17.76 -16.99 0.05
CA GLN A 126 19.01 -16.35 0.43
C GLN A 126 20.14 -17.39 0.26
N HIS A 127 21.04 -17.19 -0.71
CA HIS A 127 22.06 -18.20 -1.06
C HIS A 127 22.98 -18.62 0.10
N HIS A 128 23.05 -17.85 1.19
CA HIS A 128 23.97 -18.09 2.31
C HIS A 128 23.36 -18.83 3.51
N HIS A 129 22.04 -18.88 3.63
CA HIS A 129 21.35 -19.64 4.67
C HIS A 129 20.39 -20.57 3.95
N GLN A 130 20.12 -21.79 4.45
CA GLN A 130 19.07 -22.65 3.88
C GLN A 130 17.66 -22.10 4.14
N GLU A 131 17.53 -20.77 4.21
CA GLU A 131 16.37 -20.00 4.60
C GLU A 131 15.82 -19.26 3.39
N GLY A 132 14.53 -19.46 3.13
CA GLY A 132 13.75 -18.76 2.12
C GLY A 132 12.88 -17.71 2.79
N GLN A 133 12.94 -16.47 2.29
CA GLN A 133 12.06 -15.40 2.73
C GLN A 133 10.85 -15.32 1.80
N ILE A 134 9.64 -15.40 2.38
CA ILE A 134 8.40 -15.19 1.64
C ILE A 134 7.88 -13.78 1.93
N GLN A 135 7.65 -13.00 0.88
CA GLN A 135 6.96 -11.71 0.94
C GLN A 135 5.62 -11.83 0.25
N VAL A 136 4.52 -11.58 0.96
CA VAL A 136 3.16 -11.64 0.41
C VAL A 136 2.50 -10.27 0.45
N THR A 137 1.83 -9.90 -0.63
CA THR A 137 0.97 -8.71 -0.69
C THR A 137 -0.37 -9.12 -1.30
N ALA A 138 -1.46 -8.98 -0.55
CA ALA A 138 -2.79 -9.43 -0.96
C ALA A 138 -3.87 -8.38 -0.67
N GLN A 139 -4.99 -8.44 -1.41
CA GLN A 139 -6.12 -7.52 -1.23
C GLN A 139 -7.05 -7.90 -0.07
N GLY A 140 -6.71 -8.93 0.71
CA GLY A 140 -7.43 -9.37 1.90
C GLY A 140 -6.67 -10.44 2.69
N SER A 141 -6.96 -10.54 3.99
CA SER A 141 -6.27 -11.44 4.93
C SER A 141 -6.42 -12.92 4.56
N GLN A 142 -7.55 -13.32 3.97
CA GLN A 142 -7.79 -14.69 3.54
C GLN A 142 -6.95 -15.06 2.31
N ILE A 143 -6.77 -14.12 1.37
CA ILE A 143 -5.94 -14.29 0.18
C ILE A 143 -4.46 -14.33 0.60
N GLU A 144 -4.08 -13.49 1.55
CA GLU A 144 -2.73 -13.49 2.13
C GLU A 144 -2.41 -14.84 2.77
N LEU A 145 -3.32 -15.34 3.62
CA LEU A 145 -3.14 -16.63 4.29
C LEU A 145 -3.02 -17.79 3.29
N ALA A 146 -3.87 -17.80 2.26
CA ALA A 146 -3.82 -18.82 1.21
C ALA A 146 -2.49 -18.78 0.45
N LEU A 147 -2.03 -17.58 0.06
CA LEU A 147 -0.74 -17.40 -0.61
C LEU A 147 0.44 -17.82 0.26
N VAL A 148 0.43 -17.48 1.56
CA VAL A 148 1.46 -17.89 2.52
C VAL A 148 1.47 -19.41 2.67
N GLN A 149 0.31 -20.05 2.86
CA GLN A 149 0.21 -21.50 3.02
C GLN A 149 0.74 -22.25 1.80
N THR A 150 0.32 -21.84 0.59
CA THR A 150 0.80 -22.43 -0.65
C THR A 150 2.31 -22.23 -0.82
N SER A 151 2.82 -21.03 -0.52
CA SER A 151 4.26 -20.74 -0.64
C SER A 151 5.10 -21.55 0.35
N ILE A 152 4.62 -21.77 1.57
CA ILE A 152 5.27 -22.65 2.56
C ILE A 152 5.29 -24.10 2.07
N GLN A 153 4.18 -24.60 1.52
CA GLN A 153 4.12 -25.97 0.98
C GLN A 153 5.15 -26.17 -0.15
N PHE A 154 5.26 -25.21 -1.07
CA PHE A 154 6.26 -25.26 -2.14
C PHE A 154 7.70 -25.22 -1.61
N ALA A 155 7.99 -24.37 -0.64
CA ALA A 155 9.33 -24.28 -0.07
C ALA A 155 9.74 -25.57 0.67
N ARG A 156 8.78 -26.22 1.35
CA ARG A 156 9.00 -27.56 1.96
C ARG A 156 9.28 -28.63 0.91
N GLN A 157 8.62 -28.59 -0.24
CA GLN A 157 8.93 -29.51 -1.36
C GLN A 157 10.34 -29.31 -1.92
N GLN A 158 10.92 -28.13 -1.73
CA GLN A 158 12.29 -27.80 -2.17
C GLN A 158 13.34 -27.94 -1.06
N ASP A 159 12.96 -28.51 0.08
CA ASP A 159 13.80 -28.68 1.27
C ASP A 159 14.43 -27.36 1.77
N VAL A 160 13.65 -26.26 1.70
CA VAL A 160 14.05 -24.94 2.17
C VAL A 160 13.31 -24.60 3.47
N ASN A 161 14.06 -24.18 4.49
CA ASN A 161 13.47 -23.70 5.74
C ASN A 161 12.89 -22.29 5.52
N VAL A 162 11.69 -22.00 6.00
CA VAL A 162 10.95 -20.80 5.57
C VAL A 162 10.79 -19.82 6.72
N ILE A 163 11.15 -18.56 6.46
CA ILE A 163 10.82 -17.45 7.33
C ILE A 163 9.77 -16.60 6.62
N THR A 164 8.55 -16.57 7.17
CA THR A 164 7.49 -15.68 6.69
C THR A 164 7.73 -14.30 7.26
N GLN A 165 7.90 -13.30 6.39
CA GLN A 165 7.81 -11.92 6.82
C GLN A 165 6.42 -11.41 6.51
N ALA A 166 5.74 -10.88 7.53
CA ALA A 166 4.57 -10.06 7.31
C ALA A 166 4.95 -8.95 6.32
N PRO A 167 4.06 -8.57 5.38
CA PRO A 167 4.33 -7.44 4.50
C PRO A 167 4.85 -6.29 5.35
N PRO A 168 6.01 -5.68 5.01
CA PRO A 168 6.46 -4.51 5.73
C PRO A 168 5.32 -3.52 5.62
N GLU A 169 4.65 -3.30 6.75
CA GLU A 169 3.70 -2.22 6.91
C GLU A 169 4.44 -1.02 6.34
N ILE A 170 3.84 -0.32 5.36
CA ILE A 170 4.47 0.84 4.73
C ILE A 170 4.44 1.93 5.81
N HIS A 171 5.32 1.78 6.78
CA HIS A 171 5.36 2.50 8.04
C HIS A 171 6.45 3.58 8.02
N ASN A 172 7.21 3.68 6.93
CA ASN A 172 8.18 4.74 6.71
C ASN A 172 7.51 6.01 6.16
N LEU A 173 6.61 6.58 6.95
CA LEU A 173 6.26 8.00 6.88
C LEU A 173 7.46 8.89 7.26
N ASP A 174 8.41 8.35 8.01
CA ASP A 174 9.61 9.06 8.47
C ASP A 174 10.56 9.43 7.33
N SER A 175 10.58 8.65 6.25
CA SER A 175 11.38 8.97 5.04
C SER A 175 10.83 10.17 4.23
N PHE A 176 9.67 10.70 4.61
CA PHE A 176 9.00 11.82 3.95
C PHE A 176 9.05 13.14 4.75
N LEU A 177 9.52 13.08 6.02
CA LEU A 177 9.70 14.26 6.86
C LEU A 177 10.96 15.03 6.44
#